data_AF-Q8GZS5-F1
#
_entry.id   AF-Q8GZS5-F1
#
_cell.length_a   1.000
_cell.length_b   1.000
_cell.length_c   1.000
_cell.angle_alpha   90.00
_cell.angle_beta   90.00
_cell.angle_gamma   90.00
#
_symmetry.space_group_name_H-M   'P 1'
#
loop_
_entity.id
_entity.type
_entity.pdbx_description
1 polymer ?
#
loop_
_entity_poly.entity_id
_entity_poly.type
_entity_poly.pdbx_seq_one_letter_code
_entity_poly.pdbx_strand_id
1 'polypeptide(L)'
;MTVGFDETVTMDTVRNHNMPDDAWCAIHGTVYDITKFSKVHPGGDIIMLAAGKEATILFETYHIKGVPDAVLRKYKVGKLPQGKKGETSHMPTGLDSASYYSWDSEFYRVLRERVAKKLAEPGLMQRARMELWAKAIFLLAGFWGSLYAMCVLDPHGGAMVAAVTLGVFAAFVGTCIQHDGSHGAFSKSRFMNKAAGWTLDMIGASAMTWEMQHVLGHHPYTNLIEMENGLAKVKGADVDPKKVDQESDPDVFSTYPMLRLHPWHRQRFYHKFQHLYAPFIFGFMTINKVISQDVGVVLRKRLFQIDANCRYGSPWYVARFWIMKLLTTLYTVALPMYMQGPAQGLKLFFMAHFTCGEVLATMFIVNHIIEGVSYASKDAVKGVMAPPRTVHGVTPMQVTQKALSAAESTKSDADKTTMIPLNDWAAVQCQTSVNWAVGSWFWNHFSGGLNHQIEHHCFPQNPHTVNVYISGIVKETCEEYGVPYQAEISLFSAYFKMLSHLRTLGNEDLTARST
;
A
#
# COMPACT_ATOMS: atom_id res chain seq x y z
N MET A 1 30.44 0.75 -25.07
CA MET A 1 31.40 1.04 -23.99
C MET A 1 31.16 0.05 -22.88
N THR A 2 32.15 -0.77 -22.53
CA THR A 2 32.12 -1.66 -21.37
C THR A 2 32.32 -0.81 -20.12
N VAL A 3 31.21 -0.47 -19.46
CA VAL A 3 31.17 0.25 -18.19
C VAL A 3 31.81 -0.64 -17.12
N GLY A 4 32.81 -0.12 -16.39
CA GLY A 4 33.51 -0.88 -15.36
C GLY A 4 32.59 -1.16 -14.17
N PHE A 5 32.59 -2.41 -13.66
CA PHE A 5 31.68 -2.86 -12.59
C PHE A 5 31.80 -2.13 -11.23
N ASP A 6 32.70 -1.17 -11.11
CA ASP A 6 32.94 -0.36 -9.90
C ASP A 6 32.68 1.14 -10.13
N GLU A 7 32.00 1.52 -11.21
CA GLU A 7 31.60 2.90 -11.45
C GLU A 7 30.61 3.40 -10.40
N THR A 8 30.87 4.59 -9.87
CA THR A 8 29.98 5.26 -8.92
C THR A 8 28.87 5.97 -9.68
N VAL A 9 27.63 5.60 -9.41
CA VAL A 9 26.42 6.15 -10.06
C VAL A 9 25.56 6.80 -8.99
N THR A 10 25.15 8.06 -9.15
CA THR A 10 24.31 8.74 -8.15
C THR A 10 22.84 8.39 -8.33
N MET A 11 22.03 8.58 -7.28
CA MET A 11 20.57 8.42 -7.40
C MET A 11 19.94 9.41 -8.39
N ASP A 12 20.52 10.60 -8.57
CA ASP A 12 20.06 11.56 -9.59
C ASP A 12 20.25 11.01 -11.01
N THR A 13 21.36 10.31 -11.28
CA THR A 13 21.54 9.61 -12.55
C THR A 13 20.48 8.52 -12.70
N VAL A 14 20.28 7.67 -11.68
CA VAL A 14 19.26 6.60 -11.72
C VAL A 14 17.87 7.17 -12.01
N ARG A 15 17.49 8.30 -11.40
CA ARG A 15 16.18 8.97 -11.59
C ARG A 15 15.90 9.38 -13.03
N ASN A 16 16.92 9.65 -13.84
CA ASN A 16 16.75 9.97 -15.26
C ASN A 16 16.41 8.75 -16.12
N HIS A 17 16.70 7.53 -15.63
CA HIS A 17 16.37 6.26 -16.28
C HIS A 17 15.06 5.70 -15.70
N ASN A 18 13.95 6.43 -15.91
CA ASN A 18 12.63 6.15 -15.34
C ASN A 18 11.55 5.77 -16.38
N MET A 19 11.93 5.43 -17.61
CA MET A 19 11.03 5.19 -18.74
C MET A 19 10.94 3.70 -19.11
N PRO A 20 9.85 3.22 -19.74
CA PRO A 20 9.71 1.80 -20.15
C PRO A 20 10.83 1.24 -21.03
N ASP A 21 11.46 2.09 -21.82
CA ASP A 21 12.54 1.80 -22.75
C ASP A 21 13.92 2.27 -22.26
N ASP A 22 13.98 2.90 -21.09
CA ASP A 22 15.22 3.29 -20.40
C ASP A 22 14.98 3.30 -18.88
N ALA A 23 15.24 2.15 -18.23
CA ALA A 23 14.86 1.87 -16.86
C ALA A 23 16.03 1.34 -16.04
N TRP A 24 16.51 2.12 -15.07
CA TRP A 24 17.47 1.68 -14.07
C TRP A 24 16.85 1.69 -12.67
N CYS A 25 17.40 0.90 -11.76
CA CYS A 25 17.04 0.91 -10.34
C CYS A 25 18.24 0.63 -9.45
N ALA A 26 18.19 1.04 -8.19
CA ALA A 26 19.17 0.66 -7.17
C ALA A 26 18.57 -0.37 -6.21
N ILE A 27 19.32 -1.43 -5.89
CA ILE A 27 18.96 -2.43 -4.87
C ILE A 27 20.18 -2.65 -3.99
N HIS A 28 20.04 -2.49 -2.67
CA HIS A 28 21.11 -2.56 -1.68
C HIS A 28 22.35 -1.75 -2.07
N GLY A 29 22.12 -0.54 -2.61
CA GLY A 29 23.19 0.35 -3.09
C GLY A 29 23.90 -0.09 -4.38
N THR A 30 23.48 -1.17 -5.02
CA THR A 30 23.97 -1.57 -6.36
C THR A 30 23.00 -1.11 -7.43
N VAL A 31 23.50 -0.53 -8.51
CA VAL A 31 22.67 -0.01 -9.61
C VAL A 31 22.57 -1.03 -10.74
N TYR A 32 21.36 -1.23 -11.25
CA TYR A 32 21.03 -2.19 -12.30
C TYR A 32 20.25 -1.53 -13.45
N ASP A 33 20.61 -1.86 -14.68
CA ASP A 33 19.83 -1.56 -15.88
C ASP A 33 18.83 -2.70 -16.13
N ILE A 34 17.57 -2.43 -15.83
CA ILE A 34 16.48 -3.41 -15.94
C ILE A 34 15.74 -3.33 -17.28
N THR A 35 16.15 -2.45 -18.20
CA THR A 35 15.45 -2.15 -19.46
C THR A 35 15.17 -3.41 -20.30
N LYS A 36 16.16 -4.30 -20.43
CA LYS A 36 16.00 -5.56 -21.19
C LYS A 36 15.33 -6.64 -20.34
N PHE A 37 15.64 -6.68 -19.06
CA PHE A 37 15.13 -7.71 -18.15
C PHE A 37 13.63 -7.57 -17.89
N SER A 38 13.12 -6.34 -17.87
CA SER A 38 11.69 -6.04 -17.63
C SER A 38 10.74 -6.79 -18.57
N LYS A 39 11.18 -7.05 -19.81
CA LYS A 39 10.41 -7.76 -20.84
C LYS A 39 10.25 -9.26 -20.56
N VAL A 40 11.16 -9.83 -19.78
CA VAL A 40 11.22 -11.27 -19.47
C VAL A 40 11.04 -11.56 -17.98
N HIS A 41 10.85 -10.53 -17.16
CA HIS A 41 10.71 -10.66 -15.72
C HIS A 41 9.51 -11.57 -15.35
N PRO A 42 9.70 -12.57 -14.47
CA PRO A 42 8.63 -13.50 -14.09
C PRO A 42 7.40 -12.84 -13.45
N GLY A 43 7.61 -11.75 -12.70
CA GLY A 43 6.52 -10.95 -12.12
C GLY A 43 5.78 -10.09 -13.14
N GLY A 44 6.17 -10.11 -14.42
CA GLY A 44 5.61 -9.25 -15.45
C GLY A 44 6.12 -7.81 -15.33
N ASP A 45 5.28 -6.87 -15.77
CA ASP A 45 5.63 -5.45 -15.88
C ASP A 45 5.57 -4.69 -14.55
N ILE A 46 5.24 -5.34 -13.43
CA ILE A 46 5.35 -4.76 -12.08
C ILE A 46 6.79 -4.31 -11.75
N ILE A 47 7.80 -4.94 -12.35
CA ILE A 47 9.21 -4.52 -12.23
C ILE A 47 9.43 -3.08 -12.69
N MET A 48 8.58 -2.56 -13.58
CA MET A 48 8.68 -1.17 -14.03
C MET A 48 8.44 -0.18 -12.88
N LEU A 49 7.77 -0.59 -11.81
CA LEU A 49 7.64 0.24 -10.61
C LEU A 49 8.99 0.56 -9.97
N ALA A 50 10.04 -0.23 -10.21
CA ALA A 50 11.40 0.04 -9.75
C ALA A 50 12.15 1.09 -10.59
N ALA A 51 11.66 1.44 -11.78
CA ALA A 51 12.37 2.33 -12.69
C ALA A 51 12.55 3.74 -12.08
N GLY A 52 13.79 4.22 -12.12
CA GLY A 52 14.24 5.50 -11.58
C GLY A 52 14.34 5.56 -10.06
N LYS A 53 14.34 4.42 -9.34
CA LYS A 53 14.13 4.39 -7.87
C LYS A 53 15.15 3.54 -7.13
N GLU A 54 15.27 3.82 -5.83
CA GLU A 54 15.79 2.87 -4.84
C GLU A 54 14.67 1.85 -4.60
N ALA A 55 14.90 0.62 -5.05
CA ALA A 55 13.91 -0.44 -5.15
C ALA A 55 14.18 -1.58 -4.17
N THR A 56 14.99 -1.37 -3.14
CA THR A 56 15.31 -2.43 -2.16
C THR A 56 14.05 -2.94 -1.47
N ILE A 57 13.14 -2.05 -1.07
CA ILE A 57 11.88 -2.42 -0.45
C ILE A 57 11.04 -3.32 -1.36
N LEU A 58 10.89 -2.94 -2.63
CA LEU A 58 10.15 -3.74 -3.63
C LEU A 58 10.83 -5.08 -3.87
N PHE A 59 12.17 -5.08 -3.91
CA PHE A 59 12.93 -6.30 -4.13
C PHE A 59 12.75 -7.30 -2.98
N GLU A 60 12.98 -6.87 -1.74
CA GLU A 60 12.90 -7.72 -0.55
C GLU A 60 11.49 -8.25 -0.30
N THR A 61 10.47 -7.42 -0.48
CA THR A 61 9.06 -7.80 -0.20
C THR A 61 8.45 -8.75 -1.24
N TYR A 62 8.95 -8.73 -2.48
CA TYR A 62 8.46 -9.60 -3.57
C TYR A 62 9.36 -10.79 -3.88
N HIS A 63 10.58 -10.85 -3.31
CA HIS A 63 11.53 -11.94 -3.51
C HIS A 63 11.92 -12.61 -2.20
N ILE A 64 10.92 -13.06 -1.43
CA ILE A 64 11.07 -13.74 -0.13
C ILE A 64 12.07 -14.91 -0.18
N LYS A 65 12.15 -15.63 -1.31
CA LYS A 65 13.07 -16.77 -1.52
C LYS A 65 14.46 -16.37 -2.02
N GLY A 66 14.72 -15.08 -2.20
CA GLY A 66 15.91 -14.55 -2.84
C GLY A 66 15.91 -14.69 -4.36
N VAL A 67 16.86 -14.01 -5.00
CA VAL A 67 17.16 -14.13 -6.43
C VAL A 67 18.62 -14.54 -6.57
N PRO A 68 18.97 -15.52 -7.44
CA PRO A 68 20.36 -15.91 -7.61
C PRO A 68 21.22 -14.75 -8.13
N ASP A 69 22.38 -14.52 -7.51
CA ASP A 69 23.33 -13.46 -7.88
C ASP A 69 23.75 -13.50 -9.36
N ALA A 70 23.79 -14.68 -9.95
CA ALA A 70 24.10 -14.86 -11.38
C ALA A 70 23.08 -14.18 -12.30
N VAL A 71 21.84 -13.99 -11.87
CA VAL A 71 20.83 -13.22 -12.60
C VAL A 71 21.11 -11.73 -12.47
N LEU A 72 21.31 -11.24 -11.25
CA LEU A 72 21.52 -9.81 -10.97
C LEU A 72 22.80 -9.26 -11.61
N ARG A 73 23.89 -10.02 -11.58
CA ARG A 73 25.20 -9.60 -12.13
C ARG A 73 25.16 -9.24 -13.61
N LYS A 74 24.23 -9.81 -14.40
CA LYS A 74 24.09 -9.55 -15.83
C LYS A 74 23.60 -8.12 -16.14
N TYR A 75 22.95 -7.49 -15.18
CA TYR A 75 22.29 -6.20 -15.33
C TYR A 75 22.97 -5.10 -14.51
N LYS A 76 24.05 -5.41 -13.80
CA LYS A 76 24.76 -4.46 -12.94
C LYS A 76 25.44 -3.38 -13.80
N VAL A 77 25.24 -2.12 -13.41
CA VAL A 77 25.83 -0.94 -14.05
C VAL A 77 26.87 -0.27 -13.15
N GLY A 78 26.64 -0.25 -11.84
CA GLY A 78 27.54 0.44 -10.90
C GLY A 78 27.09 0.30 -9.45
N LYS A 79 27.56 1.19 -8.59
CA LYS A 79 27.16 1.28 -7.17
C LYS A 79 26.88 2.73 -6.79
N LEU A 80 25.96 2.93 -5.85
CA LEU A 80 25.72 4.22 -5.23
C LEU A 80 26.96 4.66 -4.41
N PRO A 81 27.19 5.98 -4.24
CA PRO A 81 28.25 6.48 -3.38
C PRO A 81 28.11 5.92 -1.95
N GLN A 82 29.19 5.37 -1.39
CA GLN A 82 29.20 5.00 0.02
C GLN A 82 29.42 6.25 0.88
N GLY A 83 28.55 6.49 1.87
CA GLY A 83 28.78 7.51 2.89
C GLY A 83 30.08 7.22 3.68
N LYS A 84 30.76 8.28 4.16
CA LYS A 84 31.98 8.13 4.97
C LYS A 84 31.66 7.32 6.24
N LYS A 85 32.29 6.14 6.41
CA LYS A 85 32.30 5.39 7.67
C LYS A 85 32.94 6.24 8.76
N GLY A 86 32.18 6.71 9.76
CA GLY A 86 32.75 7.42 10.91
C GLY A 86 31.79 8.21 11.80
N GLU A 87 30.59 8.57 11.36
CA GLU A 87 29.61 9.27 12.20
C GLU A 87 28.55 8.28 12.70
N THR A 88 28.75 7.80 13.93
CA THR A 88 27.82 7.04 14.79
C THR A 88 27.01 5.90 14.15
N SER A 89 27.39 4.69 14.56
CA SER A 89 26.62 3.44 14.53
C SER A 89 25.10 3.60 14.63
N HIS A 90 24.40 2.93 13.70
CA HIS A 90 22.99 2.50 13.67
C HIS A 90 21.98 3.14 12.73
N MET A 91 22.27 4.21 11.98
CA MET A 91 21.32 4.67 10.95
C MET A 91 22.05 5.23 9.74
N PRO A 92 21.69 4.84 8.51
CA PRO A 92 22.27 5.45 7.32
C PRO A 92 21.81 6.91 7.21
N THR A 93 22.73 7.85 7.26
CA THR A 93 22.48 9.28 7.06
C THR A 93 22.67 9.64 5.58
N GLY A 94 21.65 10.25 4.97
CA GLY A 94 21.71 10.82 3.63
C GLY A 94 20.71 10.21 2.63
N LEU A 95 20.23 11.07 1.72
CA LEU A 95 19.38 10.73 0.55
C LEU A 95 19.99 9.67 -0.39
N ASP A 96 21.26 9.32 -0.20
CA ASP A 96 22.04 8.36 -0.99
C ASP A 96 22.31 7.03 -0.26
N SER A 97 21.69 6.80 0.91
CA SER A 97 21.91 5.59 1.69
C SER A 97 20.94 4.45 1.32
N ALA A 98 21.51 3.27 1.10
CA ALA A 98 20.82 2.03 0.73
C ALA A 98 19.73 1.67 1.76
N SER A 99 18.46 1.74 1.36
CA SER A 99 17.27 1.42 2.15
C SER A 99 17.08 2.16 3.49
N TYR A 100 15.90 2.80 3.62
CA TYR A 100 15.38 3.34 4.88
C TYR A 100 15.23 2.28 5.99
N TYR A 101 14.87 1.05 5.60
CA TYR A 101 14.61 -0.05 6.52
C TYR A 101 15.86 -0.90 6.76
N SER A 102 15.98 -1.44 7.98
CA SER A 102 16.87 -2.56 8.28
C SER A 102 16.25 -3.86 7.74
N TRP A 103 17.09 -4.67 7.09
CA TRP A 103 16.74 -5.97 6.50
C TRP A 103 17.52 -7.13 7.11
N ASP A 104 18.43 -6.84 8.02
CA ASP A 104 19.44 -7.74 8.59
C ASP A 104 19.13 -8.16 10.03
N SER A 105 17.99 -7.73 10.59
CA SER A 105 17.58 -8.15 11.92
C SER A 105 17.31 -9.65 11.99
N GLU A 106 17.55 -10.21 13.17
CA GLU A 106 17.23 -11.61 13.44
C GLU A 106 15.73 -11.89 13.30
N PHE A 107 14.88 -10.99 13.83
CA PHE A 107 13.43 -11.09 13.74
C PHE A 107 12.96 -11.22 12.29
N TYR A 108 13.36 -10.30 11.40
CA TYR A 108 12.92 -10.32 10.02
C TYR A 108 13.41 -11.57 9.29
N ARG A 109 14.67 -11.98 9.52
CA ARG A 109 15.23 -13.21 8.94
C ARG A 109 14.43 -14.45 9.36
N VAL A 110 14.16 -14.61 10.66
CA VAL A 110 13.46 -15.76 11.22
C VAL A 110 11.99 -15.77 10.79
N LEU A 111 11.32 -14.62 10.82
CA LEU A 111 9.95 -14.47 10.33
C LEU A 111 9.83 -14.91 8.87
N ARG A 112 10.73 -14.40 8.01
CA ARG A 112 10.78 -14.73 6.58
C ARG A 112 11.01 -16.22 6.35
N GLU A 113 11.92 -16.84 7.11
CA GLU A 113 12.21 -18.28 7.01
C GLU A 113 11.02 -19.15 7.42
N ARG A 114 10.38 -18.84 8.56
CA ARG A 114 9.22 -19.59 9.06
C ARG A 114 8.04 -19.50 8.09
N VAL A 115 7.76 -18.29 7.58
CA VAL A 115 6.71 -18.08 6.58
C VAL A 115 7.04 -18.80 5.28
N ALA A 116 8.27 -18.69 4.77
CA ALA A 116 8.69 -19.40 3.56
C ALA A 116 8.54 -20.93 3.70
N LYS A 117 8.88 -21.49 4.87
CA LYS A 117 8.68 -22.90 5.20
C LYS A 117 7.21 -23.28 5.19
N LYS A 118 6.35 -22.49 5.84
CA LYS A 118 4.89 -22.71 5.85
C LYS A 118 4.31 -22.73 4.44
N LEU A 119 4.71 -21.75 3.64
CA LEU A 119 4.26 -21.62 2.25
C LEU A 119 4.81 -22.68 1.30
N ALA A 120 5.76 -23.51 1.74
CA ALA A 120 6.27 -24.65 0.98
C ALA A 120 5.52 -25.96 1.30
N GLU A 121 4.62 -25.97 2.29
CA GLU A 121 3.84 -27.16 2.64
C GLU A 121 2.94 -27.61 1.47
N PRO A 122 2.88 -28.93 1.18
CA PRO A 122 2.00 -29.46 0.13
C PRO A 122 0.53 -29.05 0.35
N GLY A 123 -0.12 -28.54 -0.70
CA GLY A 123 -1.53 -28.13 -0.66
C GLY A 123 -1.76 -26.66 -0.31
N LEU A 124 -0.79 -25.96 0.30
CA LEU A 124 -0.87 -24.51 0.50
C LEU A 124 -0.45 -23.77 -0.78
N MET A 125 -1.33 -23.80 -1.78
CA MET A 125 -1.06 -23.12 -3.05
C MET A 125 -1.11 -21.60 -2.88
N GLN A 126 0.04 -20.96 -3.11
CA GLN A 126 0.15 -19.50 -3.06
C GLN A 126 -0.61 -18.78 -4.18
N ARG A 127 -1.01 -19.40 -5.29
CA ARG A 127 -1.69 -18.70 -6.39
C ARG A 127 -2.63 -19.64 -7.14
N ALA A 128 -3.63 -19.09 -7.84
CA ALA A 128 -4.55 -19.84 -8.70
C ALA A 128 -5.33 -20.98 -8.01
N ARG A 129 -5.62 -20.86 -6.71
CA ARG A 129 -6.53 -21.79 -6.03
C ARG A 129 -7.92 -21.74 -6.66
N MET A 130 -8.62 -22.86 -6.71
CA MET A 130 -10.00 -22.91 -7.24
C MET A 130 -10.93 -21.95 -6.52
N GLU A 131 -10.69 -21.71 -5.23
CA GLU A 131 -11.40 -20.73 -4.43
C GLU A 131 -11.28 -19.30 -5.00
N LEU A 132 -10.08 -18.87 -5.42
CA LEU A 132 -9.87 -17.55 -6.03
C LEU A 132 -10.65 -17.41 -7.34
N TRP A 133 -10.64 -18.46 -8.17
CA TRP A 133 -11.37 -18.46 -9.44
C TRP A 133 -12.88 -18.45 -9.26
N ALA A 134 -13.41 -19.29 -8.35
CA ALA A 134 -14.83 -19.35 -8.06
C ALA A 134 -15.34 -18.00 -7.52
N LYS A 135 -14.58 -17.38 -6.62
CA LYS A 135 -14.86 -16.01 -6.13
C LYS A 135 -14.84 -15.00 -7.25
N ALA A 136 -13.80 -14.99 -8.08
CA ALA A 136 -13.69 -14.03 -9.17
C ALA A 136 -14.89 -14.14 -10.14
N ILE A 137 -15.30 -15.36 -10.51
CA ILE A 137 -16.47 -15.58 -11.35
C ILE A 137 -17.74 -15.06 -10.68
N PHE A 138 -17.97 -15.38 -9.40
CA PHE A 138 -19.13 -14.90 -8.65
C PHE A 138 -19.18 -13.37 -8.58
N LEU A 139 -18.06 -12.73 -8.23
CA LEU A 139 -17.98 -11.28 -8.06
C LEU A 139 -18.16 -10.54 -9.40
N LEU A 140 -17.55 -11.03 -10.47
CA LEU A 140 -17.71 -10.46 -11.81
C LEU A 140 -19.13 -10.65 -12.34
N ALA A 141 -19.72 -11.83 -12.16
CA ALA A 141 -21.12 -12.09 -12.52
C ALA A 141 -22.08 -11.20 -11.72
N GLY A 142 -21.82 -11.02 -10.42
CA GLY A 142 -22.58 -10.12 -9.55
C GLY A 142 -22.47 -8.66 -9.98
N PHE A 143 -21.28 -8.19 -10.34
CA PHE A 143 -21.07 -6.85 -10.87
C PHE A 143 -21.87 -6.62 -12.16
N TRP A 144 -21.68 -7.46 -13.19
CA TRP A 144 -22.38 -7.29 -14.47
C TRP A 144 -23.89 -7.51 -14.36
N GLY A 145 -24.32 -8.47 -13.55
CA GLY A 145 -25.74 -8.71 -13.26
C GLY A 145 -26.40 -7.53 -12.54
N SER A 146 -25.70 -6.92 -11.58
CA SER A 146 -26.19 -5.72 -10.88
C SER A 146 -26.25 -4.51 -11.80
N LEU A 147 -25.27 -4.33 -12.68
CA LEU A 147 -25.29 -3.28 -13.69
C LEU A 147 -26.47 -3.45 -14.66
N TYR A 148 -26.70 -4.67 -15.14
CA TYR A 148 -27.84 -4.99 -15.98
C TYR A 148 -29.17 -4.68 -15.26
N ALA A 149 -29.34 -5.18 -14.03
CA ALA A 149 -30.52 -4.93 -13.21
C ALA A 149 -30.74 -3.43 -12.95
N MET A 150 -29.67 -2.68 -12.67
CA MET A 150 -29.69 -1.24 -12.48
C MET A 150 -30.22 -0.49 -13.72
N CYS A 151 -29.97 -1.02 -14.92
CA CYS A 151 -30.43 -0.44 -16.18
C CYS A 151 -31.87 -0.81 -16.55
N VAL A 152 -32.36 -2.00 -16.20
CA VAL A 152 -33.65 -2.53 -16.71
C VAL A 152 -34.79 -2.55 -15.70
N LEU A 153 -34.49 -2.54 -14.40
CA LEU A 153 -35.52 -2.56 -13.36
C LEU A 153 -36.19 -1.19 -13.18
N ASP A 154 -37.25 -1.17 -12.38
CA ASP A 154 -38.00 0.05 -12.11
C ASP A 154 -37.10 1.14 -11.49
N PRO A 155 -37.27 2.43 -11.86
CA PRO A 155 -36.36 3.50 -11.45
C PRO A 155 -36.28 3.77 -9.94
N HIS A 156 -37.33 3.45 -9.18
CA HIS A 156 -37.50 3.95 -7.82
C HIS A 156 -37.17 2.91 -6.73
N GLY A 157 -37.31 1.63 -7.04
CA GLY A 157 -36.97 0.52 -6.15
C GLY A 157 -35.85 -0.33 -6.73
N GLY A 158 -36.16 -1.10 -7.78
CA GLY A 158 -35.27 -2.13 -8.30
C GLY A 158 -33.92 -1.59 -8.77
N ALA A 159 -33.91 -0.51 -9.55
CA ALA A 159 -32.67 0.09 -10.06
C ALA A 159 -31.78 0.64 -8.92
N MET A 160 -32.38 1.22 -7.88
CA MET A 160 -31.64 1.75 -6.73
C MET A 160 -31.00 0.65 -5.88
N VAL A 161 -31.73 -0.44 -5.61
CA VAL A 161 -31.16 -1.62 -4.93
C VAL A 161 -30.03 -2.25 -5.74
N ALA A 162 -30.21 -2.33 -7.06
CA ALA A 162 -29.17 -2.81 -7.95
C ALA A 162 -27.93 -1.91 -7.98
N ALA A 163 -28.07 -0.57 -7.88
CA ALA A 163 -26.94 0.35 -7.78
C ALA A 163 -26.13 0.15 -6.49
N VAL A 164 -26.80 0.00 -5.33
CA VAL A 164 -26.14 -0.34 -4.07
C VAL A 164 -25.40 -1.67 -4.20
N THR A 165 -26.07 -2.69 -4.75
CA THR A 165 -25.50 -4.03 -4.94
C THR A 165 -24.30 -4.01 -5.89
N LEU A 166 -24.36 -3.21 -6.96
CA LEU A 166 -23.26 -2.96 -7.88
C LEU A 166 -22.05 -2.36 -7.17
N GLY A 167 -22.27 -1.37 -6.29
CA GLY A 167 -21.22 -0.78 -5.47
C GLY A 167 -20.54 -1.78 -4.52
N VAL A 168 -21.32 -2.65 -3.89
CA VAL A 168 -20.81 -3.74 -3.04
C VAL A 168 -19.95 -4.72 -3.85
N PHE A 169 -20.43 -5.18 -5.00
CA PHE A 169 -19.63 -6.07 -5.87
C PHE A 169 -18.38 -5.38 -6.42
N ALA A 170 -18.45 -4.10 -6.77
CA ALA A 170 -17.30 -3.34 -7.22
C ALA A 170 -16.22 -3.26 -6.15
N ALA A 171 -16.60 -3.03 -4.88
CA ALA A 171 -15.66 -3.05 -3.76
C ALA A 171 -14.92 -4.40 -3.67
N PHE A 172 -15.64 -5.52 -3.76
CA PHE A 172 -15.03 -6.84 -3.67
C PHE A 172 -14.26 -7.27 -4.92
N VAL A 173 -14.62 -6.77 -6.10
CA VAL A 173 -13.75 -6.89 -7.28
C VAL A 173 -12.41 -6.21 -7.00
N GLY A 174 -12.43 -5.02 -6.37
CA GLY A 174 -11.25 -4.32 -5.89
C GLY A 174 -10.40 -5.16 -4.92
N THR A 175 -10.97 -5.60 -3.81
CA THR A 175 -10.21 -6.28 -2.74
C THR A 175 -9.86 -7.73 -3.04
N CYS A 176 -10.66 -8.46 -3.80
CA CYS A 176 -10.50 -9.91 -3.96
C CYS A 176 -9.91 -10.35 -5.31
N ILE A 177 -9.93 -9.49 -6.33
CA ILE A 177 -9.43 -9.80 -7.68
C ILE A 177 -8.32 -8.85 -8.06
N GLN A 178 -8.65 -7.55 -8.08
CA GLN A 178 -7.73 -6.50 -8.52
C GLN A 178 -6.49 -6.43 -7.65
N HIS A 179 -6.67 -6.35 -6.33
CA HIS A 179 -5.59 -6.24 -5.35
C HIS A 179 -4.58 -7.39 -5.50
N ASP A 180 -5.03 -8.64 -5.37
CA ASP A 180 -4.20 -9.84 -5.61
C ASP A 180 -3.55 -9.83 -7.00
N GLY A 181 -4.28 -9.39 -8.04
CA GLY A 181 -3.78 -9.30 -9.41
C GLY A 181 -2.62 -8.31 -9.55
N SER A 182 -2.76 -7.13 -8.96
CA SER A 182 -1.77 -6.05 -8.94
C SER A 182 -0.53 -6.38 -8.10
N HIS A 183 -0.65 -7.28 -7.11
CA HIS A 183 0.50 -7.87 -6.42
C HIS A 183 1.12 -9.08 -7.15
N GLY A 184 0.53 -9.51 -8.27
CA GLY A 184 0.96 -10.71 -8.99
C GLY A 184 0.62 -12.03 -8.28
N ALA A 185 -0.26 -11.99 -7.29
CA ALA A 185 -0.62 -13.08 -6.38
C ALA A 185 -1.84 -13.90 -6.85
N PHE A 186 -2.67 -13.36 -7.74
CA PHE A 186 -3.91 -14.01 -8.18
C PHE A 186 -3.66 -15.34 -8.92
N SER A 187 -2.67 -15.38 -9.83
CA SER A 187 -2.41 -16.50 -10.72
C SER A 187 -0.92 -16.78 -10.93
N LYS A 188 -0.60 -17.98 -11.44
CA LYS A 188 0.76 -18.31 -11.94
C LYS A 188 1.05 -17.66 -13.29
N SER A 189 0.02 -17.24 -14.02
CA SER A 189 0.17 -16.58 -15.32
C SER A 189 0.32 -15.07 -15.17
N ARG A 190 1.41 -14.51 -15.71
CA ARG A 190 1.65 -13.06 -15.77
C ARG A 190 0.48 -12.30 -16.44
N PHE A 191 -0.13 -12.90 -17.46
CA PHE A 191 -1.25 -12.30 -18.16
C PHE A 191 -2.50 -12.29 -17.29
N MET A 192 -2.78 -13.39 -16.58
CA MET A 192 -3.96 -13.47 -15.72
C MET A 192 -3.86 -12.55 -14.51
N ASN A 193 -2.67 -12.36 -13.92
CA ASN A 193 -2.46 -11.35 -12.88
C ASN A 193 -2.74 -9.94 -13.42
N LYS A 194 -2.23 -9.63 -14.61
CA LYS A 194 -2.47 -8.35 -15.27
C LYS A 194 -3.95 -8.12 -15.57
N ALA A 195 -4.64 -9.13 -16.09
CA ALA A 195 -6.08 -9.08 -16.35
C ALA A 195 -6.88 -8.91 -15.05
N ALA A 196 -6.49 -9.60 -13.97
CA ALA A 196 -7.08 -9.42 -12.65
C ALA A 196 -6.88 -7.98 -12.14
N GLY A 197 -5.67 -7.42 -12.23
CA GLY A 197 -5.40 -6.01 -11.90
C GLY A 197 -6.23 -5.03 -12.74
N TRP A 198 -6.43 -5.30 -14.04
CA TRP A 198 -7.26 -4.49 -14.92
C TRP A 198 -8.75 -4.49 -14.58
N THR A 199 -9.21 -5.36 -13.68
CA THR A 199 -10.56 -5.22 -13.15
C THR A 199 -10.75 -3.91 -12.37
N LEU A 200 -9.68 -3.22 -11.97
CA LEU A 200 -9.78 -1.84 -11.48
C LEU A 200 -10.30 -0.89 -12.57
N ASP A 201 -9.72 -1.00 -13.78
CA ASP A 201 -10.11 -0.19 -14.94
C ASP A 201 -11.58 -0.45 -15.29
N MET A 202 -12.04 -1.69 -15.14
CA MET A 202 -13.44 -2.09 -15.30
C MET A 202 -14.37 -1.42 -14.26
N ILE A 203 -13.96 -1.26 -13.01
CA ILE A 203 -14.80 -0.56 -12.02
C ILE A 203 -14.57 0.97 -12.00
N GLY A 204 -13.76 1.47 -12.93
CA GLY A 204 -13.62 2.90 -13.26
C GLY A 204 -12.29 3.53 -12.85
N ALA A 205 -11.54 2.93 -11.93
CA ALA A 205 -10.26 3.46 -11.43
C ALA A 205 -9.07 2.88 -12.22
N SER A 206 -7.90 3.52 -12.20
CA SER A 206 -6.75 3.03 -12.99
C SER A 206 -5.89 2.05 -12.21
N ALA A 207 -5.75 0.83 -12.73
CA ALA A 207 -4.83 -0.17 -12.18
C ALA A 207 -3.39 0.34 -12.10
N MET A 208 -2.93 1.09 -13.11
CA MET A 208 -1.58 1.66 -13.15
C MET A 208 -1.37 2.76 -12.09
N THR A 209 -2.37 3.62 -11.88
CA THR A 209 -2.29 4.63 -10.81
C THR A 209 -2.31 3.97 -9.44
N TRP A 210 -3.18 2.96 -9.26
CA TRP A 210 -3.29 2.23 -8.02
C TRP A 210 -2.00 1.47 -7.68
N GLU A 211 -1.33 0.85 -8.64
CA GLU A 211 -0.01 0.23 -8.41
C GLU A 211 1.00 1.24 -7.85
N MET A 212 1.00 2.47 -8.33
CA MET A 212 1.89 3.51 -7.80
C MET A 212 1.47 3.96 -6.39
N GLN A 213 0.18 4.13 -6.14
CA GLN A 213 -0.29 4.52 -4.82
C GLN A 213 -0.05 3.41 -3.79
N HIS A 214 -0.54 2.21 -4.07
CA HIS A 214 -0.52 1.11 -3.12
C HIS A 214 0.85 0.45 -3.01
N VAL A 215 1.45 0.04 -4.13
CA VAL A 215 2.70 -0.75 -4.11
C VAL A 215 3.93 0.13 -3.85
N LEU A 216 3.96 1.37 -4.37
CA LEU A 216 5.11 2.27 -4.17
C LEU A 216 4.94 3.24 -3.00
N GLY A 217 3.71 3.65 -2.70
CA GLY A 217 3.43 4.62 -1.64
C GLY A 217 3.04 3.96 -0.34
N HIS A 218 1.93 3.23 -0.33
CA HIS A 218 1.31 2.69 0.87
C HIS A 218 2.15 1.61 1.56
N HIS A 219 2.49 0.52 0.88
CA HIS A 219 3.28 -0.58 1.48
C HIS A 219 4.63 -0.08 2.05
N PRO A 220 5.44 0.67 1.28
CA PRO A 220 6.74 1.11 1.77
C PRO A 220 6.66 2.18 2.86
N TYR A 221 5.59 2.96 2.91
CA TYR A 221 5.52 4.17 3.76
C TYR A 221 4.23 4.27 4.58
N THR A 222 3.64 3.14 4.98
CA THR A 222 2.41 3.12 5.80
C THR A 222 2.57 3.96 7.07
N ASN A 223 1.67 4.93 7.28
CA ASN A 223 1.71 5.86 8.42
C ASN A 223 3.05 6.62 8.60
N LEU A 224 3.80 6.82 7.53
CA LEU A 224 5.10 7.49 7.56
C LEU A 224 5.01 8.81 6.82
N ILE A 225 5.14 9.93 7.53
CA ILE A 225 5.18 11.25 6.89
C ILE A 225 6.61 11.66 6.55
N GLU A 226 6.85 12.15 5.34
CA GLU A 226 8.10 12.81 5.01
C GLU A 226 8.02 14.29 5.43
N MET A 227 8.86 14.69 6.38
CA MET A 227 8.90 16.05 6.93
C MET A 227 9.83 16.91 6.06
N GLU A 228 9.23 17.68 5.16
CA GLU A 228 9.92 18.58 4.23
C GLU A 228 10.43 19.88 4.90
N ASN A 229 11.35 19.80 5.86
CA ASN A 229 12.11 21.02 6.20
C ASN A 229 13.13 21.41 5.10
N GLY A 230 13.22 20.65 3.99
CA GLY A 230 14.22 20.86 2.94
C GLY A 230 13.86 20.53 1.49
N LEU A 231 12.70 19.93 1.18
CA LEU A 231 12.34 19.58 -0.21
C LEU A 231 11.96 20.81 -1.05
N ALA A 232 11.57 21.93 -0.42
CA ALA A 232 11.49 23.25 -1.05
C ALA A 232 12.84 23.75 -1.65
N LYS A 233 13.96 23.05 -1.42
CA LYS A 233 15.29 23.39 -1.95
C LYS A 233 15.83 22.42 -3.01
N VAL A 234 15.06 21.41 -3.46
CA VAL A 234 15.49 20.62 -4.63
C VAL A 234 15.37 21.50 -5.87
N LYS A 235 16.51 22.07 -6.29
CA LYS A 235 16.63 22.96 -7.45
C LYS A 235 15.96 22.32 -8.68
N GLY A 236 14.92 22.98 -9.20
CA GLY A 236 14.26 22.62 -10.46
C GLY A 236 12.91 21.93 -10.34
N ALA A 237 12.42 21.63 -9.14
CA ALA A 237 11.02 21.29 -8.92
C ALA A 237 10.27 22.55 -8.50
N ASP A 238 9.44 23.12 -9.38
CA ASP A 238 8.52 24.21 -9.06
C ASP A 238 7.46 23.73 -8.07
N VAL A 239 7.83 23.63 -6.80
CA VAL A 239 6.89 23.36 -5.71
C VAL A 239 6.71 24.66 -4.93
N ASP A 240 5.55 25.28 -5.12
CA ASP A 240 5.12 26.44 -4.35
C ASP A 240 5.18 26.07 -2.85
N PRO A 241 5.95 26.79 -2.01
CA PRO A 241 6.05 26.52 -0.57
C PRO A 241 4.70 26.62 0.18
N LYS A 242 3.66 27.20 -0.45
CA LYS A 242 2.28 27.22 0.07
C LYS A 242 1.45 26.00 -0.34
N LYS A 243 1.97 25.17 -1.25
CA LYS A 243 1.42 23.89 -1.73
C LYS A 243 2.30 22.73 -1.23
N VAL A 244 2.49 22.66 0.08
CA VAL A 244 3.26 21.59 0.71
C VAL A 244 2.51 20.28 0.50
N ASP A 245 2.99 19.48 -0.43
CA ASP A 245 2.47 18.16 -0.77
C ASP A 245 3.02 17.14 0.24
N GLN A 246 2.66 17.31 1.53
CA GLN A 246 2.90 16.31 2.56
C GLN A 246 2.02 15.10 2.26
N GLU A 247 2.59 14.00 1.79
CA GLU A 247 1.85 12.75 1.69
C GLU A 247 2.54 11.65 2.48
N SER A 248 1.88 11.25 3.56
CA SER A 248 2.31 10.16 4.43
C SER A 248 1.93 8.77 3.92
N ASP A 249 0.90 8.66 3.09
CA ASP A 249 0.47 7.40 2.46
C ASP A 249 -0.66 7.71 1.43
N PRO A 250 -0.41 7.54 0.13
CA PRO A 250 -1.37 7.91 -0.91
C PRO A 250 -2.67 7.13 -0.95
N ASP A 251 -2.76 5.97 -0.31
CA ASP A 251 -4.01 5.21 -0.34
C ASP A 251 -5.03 5.75 0.65
N VAL A 252 -4.55 6.24 1.79
CA VAL A 252 -5.38 6.71 2.89
C VAL A 252 -5.56 8.24 2.82
N PHE A 253 -4.48 8.98 2.61
CA PHE A 253 -4.45 10.41 2.91
C PHE A 253 -4.96 11.30 1.77
N SER A 254 -4.42 11.16 0.56
CA SER A 254 -4.83 12.01 -0.57
C SER A 254 -6.25 11.75 -1.04
N THR A 255 -6.84 10.64 -0.62
CA THR A 255 -8.22 10.30 -0.91
C THR A 255 -9.20 11.11 -0.06
N TYR A 256 -8.79 11.53 1.14
CA TYR A 256 -9.61 12.29 2.09
C TYR A 256 -8.92 13.57 2.57
N PRO A 257 -8.73 14.59 1.70
CA PRO A 257 -8.02 15.82 2.06
C PRO A 257 -8.73 16.66 3.14
N MET A 258 -9.98 16.33 3.48
CA MET A 258 -10.76 16.96 4.56
C MET A 258 -10.63 16.23 5.92
N LEU A 259 -9.89 15.13 5.98
CA LEU A 259 -9.65 14.37 7.20
C LEU A 259 -8.21 14.56 7.69
N ARG A 260 -8.07 14.68 9.01
CA ARG A 260 -6.80 14.59 9.71
C ARG A 260 -6.60 13.15 10.16
N LEU A 261 -5.84 12.42 9.36
CA LEU A 261 -5.58 10.98 9.56
C LEU A 261 -4.16 10.73 10.14
N HIS A 262 -3.32 11.77 10.27
CA HIS A 262 -1.95 11.68 10.78
C HIS A 262 -1.76 12.71 11.91
N PRO A 263 -0.98 12.42 12.97
CA PRO A 263 -0.73 13.36 14.05
C PRO A 263 -0.10 14.68 13.58
N TRP A 264 0.79 14.62 12.60
CA TRP A 264 1.50 15.79 12.06
C TRP A 264 0.74 16.57 10.98
N HIS A 265 -0.43 16.09 10.56
CA HIS A 265 -1.28 16.88 9.66
C HIS A 265 -1.76 18.14 10.36
N ARG A 266 -1.75 19.26 9.61
CA ARG A 266 -2.23 20.55 10.10
C ARG A 266 -3.67 20.43 10.61
N GLN A 267 -3.89 20.79 11.88
CA GLN A 267 -5.22 20.83 12.46
C GLN A 267 -6.02 22.02 11.91
N ARG A 268 -7.30 21.77 11.60
CA ARG A 268 -8.29 22.77 11.17
C ARG A 268 -9.50 22.66 12.08
N PHE A 269 -10.28 23.75 12.20
CA PHE A 269 -11.39 23.82 13.16
C PHE A 269 -12.40 22.69 12.99
N TYR A 270 -12.68 22.28 11.74
CA TYR A 270 -13.65 21.23 11.45
C TYR A 270 -13.16 19.83 11.80
N HIS A 271 -11.85 19.59 11.94
CA HIS A 271 -11.32 18.27 12.32
C HIS A 271 -11.81 17.82 13.69
N LYS A 272 -12.19 18.74 14.59
CA LYS A 272 -12.84 18.43 15.87
C LYS A 272 -14.06 17.51 15.71
N PHE A 273 -14.77 17.61 14.58
CA PHE A 273 -15.99 16.87 14.28
C PHE A 273 -15.78 15.75 13.26
N GLN A 274 -14.53 15.45 12.87
CA GLN A 274 -14.27 14.50 11.78
C GLN A 274 -14.78 13.10 12.03
N HIS A 275 -14.79 12.65 13.28
CA HIS A 275 -15.41 11.38 13.68
C HIS A 275 -16.92 11.29 13.39
N LEU A 276 -17.61 12.42 13.20
CA LEU A 276 -19.03 12.47 12.88
C LEU A 276 -19.29 12.47 11.37
N TYR A 277 -18.48 13.20 10.60
CA TYR A 277 -18.67 13.34 9.16
C TYR A 277 -17.82 12.37 8.32
N ALA A 278 -16.78 11.76 8.88
CA ALA A 278 -15.93 10.80 8.17
C ALA A 278 -16.72 9.62 7.57
N PRO A 279 -17.68 8.99 8.29
CA PRO A 279 -18.54 7.94 7.72
C PRO A 279 -19.42 8.37 6.54
N PHE A 280 -19.49 9.66 6.20
CA PHE A 280 -20.16 10.13 4.98
C PHE A 280 -19.15 10.51 3.91
N ILE A 281 -17.98 11.01 4.31
CA ILE A 281 -16.88 11.36 3.39
C ILE A 281 -16.24 10.12 2.78
N PHE A 282 -16.24 8.99 3.50
CA PHE A 282 -15.77 7.70 3.02
C PHE A 282 -16.45 7.26 1.71
N GLY A 283 -17.73 7.54 1.52
CA GLY A 283 -18.46 7.21 0.29
C GLY A 283 -17.90 7.91 -0.95
N PHE A 284 -17.28 9.09 -0.79
CA PHE A 284 -16.68 9.82 -1.90
C PHE A 284 -15.31 9.29 -2.34
N MET A 285 -14.76 8.29 -1.66
CA MET A 285 -13.45 7.71 -1.94
C MET A 285 -13.29 7.34 -3.42
N THR A 286 -14.21 6.54 -3.95
CA THR A 286 -14.09 6.03 -5.33
C THR A 286 -14.39 7.11 -6.37
N ILE A 287 -15.25 8.08 -6.06
CA ILE A 287 -15.54 9.22 -6.94
C ILE A 287 -14.30 10.08 -7.08
N ASN A 288 -13.66 10.46 -5.97
CA ASN A 288 -12.44 11.25 -5.97
C ASN A 288 -11.31 10.50 -6.71
N LYS A 289 -11.20 9.19 -6.48
CA LYS A 289 -10.23 8.32 -7.16
C LYS A 289 -10.40 8.35 -8.67
N VAL A 290 -11.62 8.10 -9.16
CA VAL A 290 -11.93 7.95 -10.58
C VAL A 290 -11.82 9.26 -11.35
N ILE A 291 -12.29 10.37 -10.76
CA ILE A 291 -12.45 11.66 -11.45
C ILE A 291 -11.22 12.57 -11.24
N SER A 292 -10.65 12.59 -10.04
CA SER A 292 -9.63 13.59 -9.67
C SER A 292 -8.22 12.98 -9.60
N GLN A 293 -8.02 11.97 -8.75
CA GLN A 293 -6.67 11.44 -8.50
C GLN A 293 -6.06 10.78 -9.75
N ASP A 294 -6.78 9.85 -10.37
CA ASP A 294 -6.31 9.14 -11.57
C ASP A 294 -5.96 10.10 -12.71
N VAL A 295 -6.85 11.06 -13.00
CA VAL A 295 -6.63 12.08 -14.03
C VAL A 295 -5.44 12.97 -13.67
N GLY A 296 -5.35 13.38 -12.40
CA GLY A 296 -4.26 14.19 -11.89
C GLY A 296 -2.88 13.54 -12.08
N VAL A 297 -2.77 12.23 -11.79
CA VAL A 297 -1.51 11.49 -11.96
C VAL A 297 -1.11 11.38 -13.43
N VAL A 298 -2.06 11.12 -14.33
CA VAL A 298 -1.78 11.02 -15.78
C VAL A 298 -1.34 12.36 -16.36
N LEU A 299 -2.02 13.46 -16.00
CA LEU A 299 -1.71 14.79 -16.52
C LEU A 299 -0.38 15.34 -15.99
N ARG A 300 -0.10 15.12 -14.71
CA ARG A 300 1.14 15.60 -14.07
C ARG A 300 2.32 14.63 -14.23
N LYS A 301 2.06 13.40 -14.70
CA LYS A 301 3.00 12.27 -14.70
C LYS A 301 3.67 12.03 -13.35
N ARG A 302 2.93 12.34 -12.28
CA ARG A 302 3.43 12.33 -10.92
C ARG A 302 2.27 12.20 -9.95
N LEU A 303 2.52 11.43 -8.90
CA LEU A 303 1.68 11.32 -7.72
C LEU A 303 2.51 11.81 -6.54
N PHE A 304 2.32 13.08 -6.13
CA PHE A 304 3.11 13.71 -5.07
C PHE A 304 4.62 13.52 -5.29
N GLN A 305 5.33 12.80 -4.42
CA GLN A 305 6.75 12.47 -4.56
C GLN A 305 7.06 11.32 -5.53
N ILE A 306 6.05 10.54 -5.93
CA ILE A 306 6.19 9.35 -6.77
C ILE A 306 6.14 9.75 -8.25
N ASP A 307 7.28 9.58 -8.91
CA ASP A 307 7.37 9.69 -10.37
C ASP A 307 6.59 8.55 -11.07
N ALA A 308 5.74 8.94 -12.02
CA ALA A 308 4.84 8.03 -12.74
C ALA A 308 5.28 7.75 -14.19
N ASN A 309 6.48 8.19 -14.60
CA ASN A 309 6.96 8.05 -15.97
C ASN A 309 7.17 6.58 -16.39
N CYS A 310 7.43 5.71 -15.41
CA CYS A 310 7.53 4.26 -15.62
C CYS A 310 6.28 3.63 -16.25
N ARG A 311 5.12 4.32 -16.18
CA ARG A 311 3.91 4.02 -16.96
C ARG A 311 3.58 5.17 -17.91
N TYR A 312 3.24 6.35 -17.38
CA TYR A 312 2.67 7.45 -18.16
C TYR A 312 3.69 8.29 -18.94
N GLY A 313 4.97 7.91 -18.89
CA GLY A 313 5.97 8.38 -19.84
C GLY A 313 5.67 7.88 -21.26
N SER A 314 5.09 6.68 -21.39
CA SER A 314 4.74 6.10 -22.69
C SER A 314 3.40 6.63 -23.22
N PRO A 315 3.35 7.14 -24.46
CA PRO A 315 2.10 7.53 -25.11
C PRO A 315 1.06 6.40 -25.18
N TRP A 316 1.52 5.15 -25.29
CA TRP A 316 0.64 3.98 -25.31
C TRP A 316 -0.11 3.81 -23.99
N TYR A 317 0.57 3.91 -22.84
CA TYR A 317 -0.08 3.77 -21.53
C TYR A 317 -1.04 4.93 -21.24
N VAL A 318 -0.72 6.14 -21.70
CA VAL A 318 -1.63 7.29 -21.64
C VAL A 318 -2.87 7.06 -22.51
N ALA A 319 -2.71 6.58 -23.73
CA ALA A 319 -3.83 6.25 -24.61
C ALA A 319 -4.72 5.15 -24.00
N ARG A 320 -4.11 4.07 -23.48
CA ARG A 320 -4.83 2.98 -22.79
C ARG A 320 -5.65 3.52 -21.62
N PHE A 321 -5.08 4.41 -20.80
CA PHE A 321 -5.79 5.02 -19.68
C PHE A 321 -7.08 5.70 -20.15
N TRP A 322 -7.00 6.57 -21.16
CA TRP A 322 -8.17 7.30 -21.66
C TRP A 322 -9.18 6.39 -22.36
N ILE A 323 -8.72 5.37 -23.10
CA ILE A 323 -9.59 4.36 -23.70
C ILE A 323 -10.38 3.63 -22.60
N MET A 324 -9.72 3.16 -21.54
CA MET A 324 -10.41 2.46 -20.46
C MET A 324 -11.36 3.37 -19.68
N LYS A 325 -10.98 4.63 -19.43
CA LYS A 325 -11.87 5.62 -18.82
C LYS A 325 -13.12 5.85 -19.67
N LEU A 326 -12.95 6.00 -20.99
CA LEU A 326 -14.07 6.14 -21.92
C LEU A 326 -14.97 4.91 -21.90
N LEU A 327 -14.41 3.72 -22.10
CA LEU A 327 -15.18 2.46 -22.11
C LEU A 327 -15.98 2.27 -20.82
N THR A 328 -15.34 2.48 -19.66
CA THR A 328 -16.03 2.35 -18.38
C THR A 328 -17.11 3.40 -18.19
N THR A 329 -16.84 4.67 -18.53
CA THR A 329 -17.85 5.73 -18.46
C THR A 329 -19.07 5.44 -19.35
N LEU A 330 -18.87 4.80 -20.52
CA LEU A 330 -19.97 4.45 -21.41
C LEU A 330 -20.98 3.50 -20.75
N TYR A 331 -20.53 2.45 -20.06
CA TYR A 331 -21.47 1.51 -19.44
C TYR A 331 -21.85 1.85 -18.00
N THR A 332 -21.04 2.58 -17.24
CA THR A 332 -21.39 2.95 -15.85
C THR A 332 -22.17 4.26 -15.75
N VAL A 333 -22.07 5.15 -16.75
CA VAL A 333 -22.75 6.46 -16.75
C VAL A 333 -23.70 6.59 -17.93
N ALA A 334 -23.18 6.50 -19.16
CA ALA A 334 -23.99 6.82 -20.35
C ALA A 334 -25.13 5.82 -20.57
N LEU A 335 -24.89 4.52 -20.36
CA LEU A 335 -25.91 3.49 -20.49
C LEU A 335 -27.04 3.64 -19.46
N PRO A 336 -26.79 3.77 -18.15
CA PRO A 336 -27.86 4.09 -17.18
C PRO A 336 -28.61 5.38 -17.50
N MET A 337 -27.91 6.44 -17.94
CA MET A 337 -28.56 7.70 -18.35
C MET A 337 -29.48 7.51 -19.56
N TYR A 338 -29.09 6.67 -20.52
CA TYR A 338 -29.91 6.34 -21.69
C TYR A 338 -31.14 5.51 -21.30
N MET A 339 -30.96 4.51 -20.42
CA MET A 339 -32.02 3.55 -20.07
C MET A 339 -33.01 4.09 -19.03
N GLN A 340 -32.55 4.86 -18.04
CA GLN A 340 -33.34 5.32 -16.90
C GLN A 340 -33.65 6.83 -16.96
N GLY A 341 -33.10 7.53 -17.95
CA GLY A 341 -33.15 8.99 -18.09
C GLY A 341 -31.95 9.69 -17.42
N PRO A 342 -31.54 10.88 -17.91
CA PRO A 342 -30.27 11.50 -17.50
C PRO A 342 -30.10 11.73 -15.99
N ALA A 343 -31.10 12.31 -15.33
CA ALA A 343 -31.03 12.61 -13.90
C ALA A 343 -30.98 11.34 -13.04
N GLN A 344 -31.79 10.34 -13.38
CA GLN A 344 -31.83 9.09 -12.65
C GLN A 344 -30.58 8.25 -12.89
N GLY A 345 -30.10 8.13 -14.13
CA GLY A 345 -28.86 7.42 -14.44
C GLY A 345 -27.65 8.00 -13.70
N LEU A 346 -27.55 9.32 -13.63
CA LEU A 346 -26.50 9.99 -12.86
C LEU A 346 -26.62 9.72 -11.35
N LYS A 347 -27.85 9.75 -10.81
CA LYS A 347 -28.12 9.39 -9.41
C LYS A 347 -27.70 7.95 -9.10
N LEU A 348 -28.00 7.00 -9.98
CA LEU A 348 -27.62 5.58 -9.83
C LEU A 348 -26.10 5.40 -9.84
N PHE A 349 -25.41 6.08 -10.76
CA PHE A 349 -23.94 6.11 -10.79
C PHE A 349 -23.35 6.60 -9.46
N PHE A 350 -23.83 7.74 -8.95
CA PHE A 350 -23.35 8.27 -7.67
C PHE A 350 -23.64 7.33 -6.50
N MET A 351 -24.80 6.67 -6.48
CA MET A 351 -25.18 5.73 -5.43
C MET A 351 -24.29 4.48 -5.41
N ALA A 352 -23.99 3.93 -6.60
CA ALA A 352 -23.08 2.79 -6.72
C ALA A 352 -21.66 3.14 -6.25
N HIS A 353 -21.13 4.29 -6.69
CA HIS A 353 -19.81 4.74 -6.25
C HIS A 353 -19.75 5.10 -4.76
N PHE A 354 -20.81 5.73 -4.23
CA PHE A 354 -20.92 6.05 -2.81
C PHE A 354 -20.89 4.78 -1.97
N THR A 355 -21.67 3.76 -2.37
CA THR A 355 -21.67 2.46 -1.69
C THR A 355 -20.32 1.77 -1.78
N CYS A 356 -19.70 1.75 -2.97
CA CYS A 356 -18.36 1.17 -3.15
C CYS A 356 -17.31 1.86 -2.26
N GLY A 357 -17.36 3.20 -2.18
CA GLY A 357 -16.51 4.00 -1.30
C GLY A 357 -16.67 3.63 0.18
N GLU A 358 -17.90 3.61 0.68
CA GLU A 358 -18.20 3.26 2.07
C GLU A 358 -17.74 1.85 2.45
N VAL A 359 -18.03 0.86 1.60
CA VAL A 359 -17.67 -0.55 1.84
C VAL A 359 -16.15 -0.70 1.94
N LEU A 360 -15.41 -0.13 0.98
CA LEU A 360 -13.95 -0.19 0.97
C LEU A 360 -13.34 0.56 2.16
N ALA A 361 -13.76 1.81 2.38
CA ALA A 361 -13.22 2.65 3.44
C ALA A 361 -13.41 2.01 4.82
N THR A 362 -14.59 1.45 5.09
CA THR A 362 -14.93 0.78 6.36
C THR A 362 -13.99 -0.38 6.66
N MET A 363 -13.60 -1.17 5.64
CA MET A 363 -12.73 -2.33 5.82
C MET A 363 -11.24 -1.98 5.81
N PHE A 364 -10.85 -0.92 5.11
CA PHE A 364 -9.44 -0.58 4.87
C PHE A 364 -8.88 0.42 5.88
N ILE A 365 -9.61 1.51 6.19
CA ILE A 365 -9.07 2.61 6.99
C ILE A 365 -8.80 2.19 8.45
N VAL A 366 -9.58 1.22 8.93
CA VAL A 366 -9.48 0.69 10.29
C VAL A 366 -8.17 -0.04 10.57
N ASN A 367 -7.47 -0.49 9.52
CA ASN A 367 -6.21 -1.19 9.69
C ASN A 367 -5.04 -0.27 10.03
N HIS A 368 -5.12 1.02 9.65
CA HIS A 368 -3.98 1.95 9.79
C HIS A 368 -4.33 3.18 10.62
N ILE A 369 -5.61 3.57 10.69
CA ILE A 369 -6.07 4.75 11.42
C ILE A 369 -6.94 4.30 12.60
N ILE A 370 -6.29 3.76 13.62
CA ILE A 370 -6.95 3.22 14.81
C ILE A 370 -6.06 3.41 16.04
N GLU A 371 -6.64 3.42 17.22
CA GLU A 371 -5.89 3.46 18.47
C GLU A 371 -4.84 2.33 18.55
N GLY A 372 -3.63 2.65 19.03
CA GLY A 372 -2.54 1.68 19.20
C GLY A 372 -1.54 1.62 18.04
N VAL A 373 -1.93 2.07 16.83
CA VAL A 373 -0.98 2.17 15.71
C VAL A 373 0.05 3.27 15.92
N SER A 374 1.21 3.04 15.34
CA SER A 374 2.31 3.98 15.30
C SER A 374 2.28 4.82 14.04
N TYR A 375 2.75 6.05 14.19
CA TYR A 375 3.03 7.00 13.14
C TYR A 375 4.51 7.33 13.17
N ALA A 376 5.15 7.34 12.00
CA ALA A 376 6.56 7.67 11.85
C ALA A 376 6.71 8.97 11.08
N SER A 377 7.84 9.64 11.30
CA SER A 377 8.23 10.78 10.47
C SER A 377 9.66 10.60 10.00
N LYS A 378 9.93 10.94 8.75
CA LYS A 378 11.27 10.95 8.18
C LYS A 378 11.74 12.39 8.00
N ASP A 379 12.93 12.72 8.50
CA ASP A 379 13.60 13.97 8.15
C ASP A 379 14.17 13.83 6.73
N ALA A 380 13.61 14.59 5.77
CA ALA A 380 14.01 14.51 4.36
C ALA A 380 15.48 14.94 4.12
N VAL A 381 16.07 15.76 5.00
CA VAL A 381 17.44 16.28 4.87
C VAL A 381 18.45 15.32 5.48
N LYS A 382 18.15 14.82 6.69
CA LYS A 382 19.07 13.93 7.42
C LYS A 382 18.91 12.47 7.02
N GLY A 383 17.78 12.11 6.40
CA GLY A 383 17.40 10.73 6.12
C GLY A 383 17.04 9.93 7.38
N VAL A 384 16.91 10.60 8.53
CA VAL A 384 16.71 9.94 9.83
C VAL A 384 15.22 9.74 10.08
N MET A 385 14.85 8.49 10.38
CA MET A 385 13.54 8.09 10.88
C MET A 385 13.40 8.47 12.35
N ALA A 386 12.37 9.24 12.68
CA ALA A 386 11.89 9.31 14.06
C ALA A 386 11.26 7.95 14.44
N PRO A 387 11.47 7.46 15.67
CA PRO A 387 10.85 6.21 16.13
C PRO A 387 9.33 6.22 15.87
N PRO A 388 8.73 5.12 15.36
CA PRO A 388 7.29 5.00 15.25
C PRO A 388 6.62 5.20 16.61
N ARG A 389 5.67 6.13 16.71
CA ARG A 389 4.98 6.45 17.96
C ARG A 389 3.48 6.55 17.77
N THR A 390 2.74 6.09 18.77
CA THR A 390 1.30 6.36 18.87
C THR A 390 1.03 7.86 19.04
N VAL A 391 -0.23 8.27 18.89
CA VAL A 391 -0.69 9.64 19.19
C VAL A 391 -0.37 10.11 20.62
N HIS A 392 -0.12 9.17 21.54
CA HIS A 392 0.25 9.44 22.93
C HIS A 392 1.77 9.48 23.17
N GLY A 393 2.59 9.40 22.11
CA GLY A 393 4.06 9.47 22.19
C GLY A 393 4.74 8.16 22.60
N VAL A 394 3.96 7.09 22.82
CA VAL A 394 4.46 5.75 23.18
C VAL A 394 4.94 5.02 21.94
N THR A 395 6.11 4.38 22.02
CA THR A 395 6.65 3.46 21.00
C THR A 395 6.23 2.03 21.38
N PRO A 396 5.24 1.40 20.71
CA PRO A 396 4.74 0.09 21.11
C PRO A 396 5.81 -0.99 21.20
N MET A 397 6.78 -1.00 20.26
CA MET A 397 7.89 -1.95 20.29
C MET A 397 8.79 -1.83 21.53
N GLN A 398 9.00 -0.61 22.05
CA GLN A 398 9.77 -0.44 23.30
C GLN A 398 9.01 -0.99 24.51
N VAL A 399 7.68 -0.87 24.51
CA VAL A 399 6.83 -1.42 25.58
C VAL A 399 6.88 -2.94 25.57
N THR A 400 6.71 -3.57 24.40
CA THR A 400 6.71 -5.03 24.26
C THR A 400 8.09 -5.63 24.53
N GLN A 401 9.18 -5.02 24.05
CA GLN A 401 10.54 -5.46 24.38
C GLN A 401 10.83 -5.36 25.88
N LYS A 402 10.41 -4.26 26.54
CA LYS A 402 10.60 -4.12 28.00
C LYS A 402 9.81 -5.18 28.78
N ALA A 403 8.59 -5.50 28.34
CA ALA A 403 7.78 -6.55 28.96
C ALA A 403 8.42 -7.94 28.78
N LEU A 404 8.96 -8.23 27.59
CA LEU A 404 9.68 -9.46 27.30
C LEU A 404 10.92 -9.61 28.18
N SER A 405 11.80 -8.58 28.22
CA SER A 405 12.99 -8.61 29.07
C SER A 405 12.66 -8.76 30.55
N ALA A 406 11.57 -8.15 31.03
CA ALA A 406 11.10 -8.34 32.40
C ALA A 406 10.67 -9.80 32.65
N ALA A 407 9.96 -10.42 31.71
CA ALA A 407 9.57 -11.83 31.80
C ALA A 407 10.79 -12.78 31.75
N GLU A 408 11.77 -12.51 30.89
CA GLU A 408 12.99 -13.33 30.75
C GLU A 408 13.93 -13.21 31.95
N SER A 409 14.01 -12.04 32.59
CA SER A 409 14.82 -11.83 33.79
C SER A 409 14.41 -12.70 34.98
N THR A 410 13.21 -13.30 34.94
CA THR A 410 12.74 -14.26 35.96
C THR A 410 13.14 -15.71 35.65
N LYS A 411 13.72 -15.99 34.49
CA LYS A 411 14.20 -17.33 34.07
C LYS A 411 15.72 -17.41 34.27
N SER A 412 16.23 -18.59 34.66
CA SER A 412 17.65 -18.81 34.96
C SER A 412 18.60 -18.69 33.76
N ASP A 413 18.07 -18.64 32.53
CA ASP A 413 18.80 -18.51 31.26
C ASP A 413 18.55 -17.13 30.61
N ALA A 414 18.67 -16.05 31.39
CA ALA A 414 18.38 -14.66 30.98
C ALA A 414 19.38 -14.06 29.97
N ASP A 415 20.11 -14.88 29.21
CA ASP A 415 21.17 -14.43 28.33
C ASP A 415 20.65 -14.32 26.88
N LYS A 416 20.32 -13.06 26.51
CA LYS A 416 20.08 -12.50 25.15
C LYS A 416 18.61 -12.32 24.72
N THR A 417 17.96 -11.25 25.20
CA THR A 417 16.88 -10.62 24.42
C THR A 417 17.53 -9.95 23.19
N THR A 418 17.26 -10.44 21.98
CA THR A 418 17.79 -9.81 20.75
C THR A 418 17.14 -8.44 20.54
N MET A 419 17.96 -7.38 20.52
CA MET A 419 17.49 -6.01 20.23
C MET A 419 17.05 -5.89 18.76
N ILE A 420 15.79 -5.55 18.53
CA ILE A 420 15.26 -5.30 17.18
C ILE A 420 15.40 -3.81 16.84
N PRO A 421 15.98 -3.45 15.68
CA PRO A 421 16.05 -2.07 15.21
C PRO A 421 14.65 -1.43 15.09
N LEU A 422 14.51 -0.17 15.49
CA LEU A 422 13.25 0.59 15.37
C LEU A 422 12.77 0.78 13.93
N ASN A 423 13.69 0.67 12.96
CA ASN A 423 13.44 0.74 11.53
C ASN A 423 13.52 -0.64 10.85
N ASP A 424 13.38 -1.75 11.59
CA ASP A 424 13.21 -3.07 10.97
C ASP A 424 11.92 -3.08 10.12
N TRP A 425 12.02 -3.55 8.88
CA TRP A 425 10.89 -3.55 7.93
C TRP A 425 9.63 -4.18 8.52
N ALA A 426 9.71 -5.44 8.95
CA ALA A 426 8.53 -6.17 9.38
C ALA A 426 8.00 -5.64 10.72
N ALA A 427 8.89 -5.23 11.63
CA ALA A 427 8.47 -4.67 12.91
C ALA A 427 7.77 -3.31 12.74
N VAL A 428 8.18 -2.50 11.75
CA VAL A 428 7.46 -1.27 11.40
C VAL A 428 6.07 -1.62 10.86
N GLN A 429 5.95 -2.58 9.93
CA GLN A 429 4.64 -2.99 9.41
C GLN A 429 3.68 -3.49 10.51
N CYS A 430 4.21 -4.22 11.50
CA CYS A 430 3.44 -4.66 12.66
C CYS A 430 3.03 -3.51 13.60
N GLN A 431 3.80 -2.42 13.64
CA GLN A 431 3.52 -1.24 14.45
C GLN A 431 2.52 -0.28 13.79
N THR A 432 2.47 -0.24 12.47
CA THR A 432 1.65 0.70 11.68
C THR A 432 0.34 0.08 11.17
N SER A 433 0.13 -1.21 11.44
CA SER A 433 -1.03 -1.97 10.94
C SER A 433 -1.70 -2.77 12.05
N VAL A 434 -3.01 -2.95 11.94
CA VAL A 434 -3.85 -3.71 12.87
C VAL A 434 -4.64 -4.75 12.11
N ASN A 435 -4.73 -5.96 12.66
CA ASN A 435 -5.63 -6.99 12.18
C ASN A 435 -7.00 -6.89 12.84
N TRP A 436 -8.02 -7.52 12.28
CA TRP A 436 -9.34 -7.60 12.89
C TRP A 436 -10.02 -8.92 12.53
N ALA A 437 -10.89 -9.45 13.40
CA ALA A 437 -11.55 -10.75 13.18
C ALA A 437 -10.59 -11.87 12.72
N VAL A 438 -9.39 -11.94 13.32
CA VAL A 438 -8.32 -12.87 12.91
C VAL A 438 -8.82 -14.31 12.95
N GLY A 439 -8.55 -15.06 11.88
CA GLY A 439 -9.00 -16.45 11.75
C GLY A 439 -10.43 -16.62 11.24
N SER A 440 -11.20 -15.53 11.08
CA SER A 440 -12.54 -15.60 10.51
C SER A 440 -12.49 -16.01 9.04
N TRP A 441 -13.07 -17.16 8.71
CA TRP A 441 -13.25 -17.58 7.32
C TRP A 441 -14.07 -16.54 6.55
N PHE A 442 -15.20 -16.09 7.09
CA PHE A 442 -16.08 -15.13 6.43
C PHE A 442 -15.33 -13.85 6.03
N TRP A 443 -14.66 -13.20 6.98
CA TRP A 443 -13.98 -11.93 6.70
C TRP A 443 -12.76 -12.11 5.80
N ASN A 444 -11.95 -13.15 6.02
CA ASN A 444 -10.82 -13.46 5.13
C ASN A 444 -11.24 -13.57 3.66
N HIS A 445 -12.45 -14.08 3.41
CA HIS A 445 -12.92 -14.30 2.04
C HIS A 445 -13.65 -13.09 1.47
N PHE A 446 -14.44 -12.40 2.29
CA PHE A 446 -15.29 -11.30 1.82
C PHE A 446 -14.54 -9.97 1.75
N SER A 447 -13.63 -9.70 2.68
CA SER A 447 -12.86 -8.46 2.68
C SER A 447 -11.59 -8.53 1.82
N GLY A 448 -11.35 -9.64 1.09
CA GLY A 448 -10.08 -9.84 0.37
C GLY A 448 -8.87 -9.85 1.31
N GLY A 449 -8.99 -10.43 2.51
CA GLY A 449 -7.90 -10.56 3.47
C GLY A 449 -7.47 -9.29 4.20
N LEU A 450 -8.20 -8.16 4.05
CA LEU A 450 -7.97 -6.92 4.82
C LEU A 450 -8.03 -7.12 6.35
N ASN A 451 -8.63 -8.21 6.81
CA ASN A 451 -8.70 -8.59 8.21
C ASN A 451 -7.33 -9.15 8.74
N HIS A 452 -6.37 -9.41 7.83
CA HIS A 452 -4.99 -9.86 8.05
C HIS A 452 -3.98 -8.91 7.38
N GLN A 453 -4.09 -7.61 7.69
CA GLN A 453 -3.29 -6.56 7.09
C GLN A 453 -1.82 -6.61 7.47
N ILE A 454 -1.48 -7.03 8.70
CA ILE A 454 -0.07 -7.19 9.13
C ILE A 454 0.63 -8.20 8.21
N GLU A 455 0.03 -9.36 8.01
CA GLU A 455 0.58 -10.41 7.14
C GLU A 455 0.70 -9.93 5.69
N HIS A 456 -0.30 -9.19 5.21
CA HIS A 456 -0.28 -8.61 3.86
C HIS A 456 0.87 -7.63 3.67
N HIS A 457 1.11 -6.71 4.61
CA HIS A 457 2.20 -5.73 4.51
C HIS A 457 3.59 -6.37 4.64
N CYS A 458 3.73 -7.39 5.49
CA CYS A 458 4.98 -8.14 5.56
C CYS A 458 5.25 -8.94 4.28
N PHE A 459 4.21 -9.48 3.64
CA PHE A 459 4.33 -10.40 2.51
C PHE A 459 3.30 -10.13 1.39
N PRO A 460 3.39 -8.99 0.69
CA PRO A 460 2.36 -8.52 -0.23
C PRO A 460 2.15 -9.41 -1.46
N GLN A 461 3.12 -10.25 -1.80
CA GLN A 461 3.05 -11.16 -2.95
C GLN A 461 2.22 -12.44 -2.68
N ASN A 462 1.75 -12.63 -1.45
CA ASN A 462 0.82 -13.70 -1.11
C ASN A 462 -0.62 -13.24 -1.41
N PRO A 463 -1.48 -14.12 -1.94
CA PRO A 463 -2.88 -13.78 -2.14
C PRO A 463 -3.58 -13.76 -0.79
N HIS A 464 -4.65 -12.99 -0.70
CA HIS A 464 -5.41 -12.86 0.53
C HIS A 464 -5.83 -14.20 1.17
N THR A 465 -6.12 -15.21 0.37
CA THR A 465 -6.55 -16.54 0.85
C THR A 465 -5.49 -17.30 1.68
N VAL A 466 -4.23 -16.83 1.66
CA VAL A 466 -3.11 -17.48 2.35
C VAL A 466 -2.82 -16.83 3.70
N ASN A 467 -3.17 -15.55 3.89
CA ASN A 467 -2.82 -14.77 5.08
C ASN A 467 -3.28 -15.43 6.38
N VAL A 468 -4.48 -16.04 6.38
CA VAL A 468 -5.00 -16.79 7.54
C VAL A 468 -4.06 -17.91 8.01
N TYR A 469 -3.38 -18.62 7.10
CA TYR A 469 -2.53 -19.76 7.44
C TYR A 469 -1.14 -19.35 7.96
N ILE A 470 -0.71 -18.13 7.66
CA ILE A 470 0.57 -17.59 8.15
C ILE A 470 0.39 -16.71 9.39
N SER A 471 -0.81 -16.21 9.66
CA SER A 471 -1.08 -15.29 10.77
C SER A 471 -0.63 -15.81 12.14
N GLY A 472 -0.82 -17.11 12.42
CA GLY A 472 -0.33 -17.73 13.66
C GLY A 472 1.20 -17.67 13.78
N ILE A 473 1.93 -17.96 12.70
CA ILE A 473 3.39 -17.90 12.66
C ILE A 473 3.89 -16.46 12.84
N VAL A 474 3.23 -15.50 12.20
CA VAL A 474 3.59 -14.08 12.34
C VAL A 474 3.40 -13.65 13.78
N LYS A 475 2.24 -13.96 14.39
CA LYS A 475 1.95 -13.64 15.78
C LYS A 475 2.95 -14.28 16.75
N GLU A 476 3.18 -15.59 16.66
CA GLU A 476 4.13 -16.32 17.52
C GLU A 476 5.54 -15.73 17.42
N THR A 477 5.98 -15.39 16.21
CA THR A 477 7.30 -14.79 16.00
C THR A 477 7.35 -13.35 16.55
N CYS A 478 6.26 -12.58 16.45
CA CYS A 478 6.19 -11.26 17.07
C CYS A 478 6.30 -11.35 18.60
N GLU A 479 5.60 -12.29 19.23
CA GLU A 479 5.65 -12.53 20.68
C GLU A 479 7.05 -12.94 21.15
N GLU A 480 7.73 -13.83 20.42
CA GLU A 480 9.09 -14.29 20.72
C GLU A 480 10.13 -13.16 20.70
N TYR A 481 10.01 -12.22 19.76
CA TYR A 481 10.96 -11.11 19.60
C TYR A 481 10.51 -9.79 20.23
N GLY A 482 9.39 -9.79 20.95
CA GLY A 482 8.84 -8.59 21.59
C GLY A 482 8.43 -7.52 20.57
N VAL A 483 7.92 -7.91 19.41
CA VAL A 483 7.32 -7.04 18.40
C VAL A 483 5.81 -6.97 18.63
N PRO A 484 5.18 -5.79 18.57
CA PRO A 484 3.74 -5.66 18.81
C PRO A 484 2.94 -6.33 17.68
N TYR A 485 1.89 -7.06 18.05
CA TYR A 485 0.94 -7.66 17.12
C TYR A 485 -0.47 -7.30 17.57
N GLN A 486 -1.09 -6.31 16.94
CA GLN A 486 -2.41 -5.81 17.34
C GLN A 486 -3.51 -6.45 16.50
N ALA A 487 -4.53 -6.98 17.17
CA ALA A 487 -5.69 -7.59 16.55
C ALA A 487 -6.99 -7.24 17.29
N GLU A 488 -7.99 -6.75 16.55
CA GLU A 488 -9.32 -6.47 17.05
C GLU A 488 -10.25 -7.67 16.92
N ILE A 489 -11.21 -7.81 17.84
CA ILE A 489 -12.12 -8.96 17.88
C ILE A 489 -13.03 -8.99 16.63
N SER A 490 -13.41 -7.83 16.10
CA SER A 490 -14.30 -7.72 14.95
C SER A 490 -14.06 -6.43 14.16
N LEU A 491 -14.55 -6.38 12.92
CA LEU A 491 -14.60 -5.16 12.11
C LEU A 491 -15.32 -4.02 12.84
N PHE A 492 -16.42 -4.30 13.53
CA PHE A 492 -17.18 -3.29 14.27
C PHE A 492 -16.37 -2.71 15.43
N SER A 493 -15.64 -3.56 16.18
CA SER A 493 -14.71 -3.09 17.22
C SER A 493 -13.66 -2.15 16.63
N ALA A 494 -13.04 -2.58 15.52
CA ALA A 494 -12.02 -1.79 14.83
C ALA A 494 -12.59 -0.45 14.32
N TYR A 495 -13.80 -0.46 13.76
CA TYR A 495 -14.48 0.72 13.24
C TYR A 495 -14.78 1.76 14.32
N PHE A 496 -15.36 1.35 15.47
CA PHE A 496 -15.64 2.30 16.54
C PHE A 496 -14.37 2.85 17.20
N LYS A 497 -13.32 2.04 17.31
CA LYS A 497 -12.00 2.51 17.75
C LYS A 497 -11.38 3.48 16.75
N MET A 498 -11.54 3.26 15.45
CA MET A 498 -11.13 4.21 14.42
C MET A 498 -11.87 5.54 14.56
N LEU A 499 -13.18 5.55 14.78
CA LEU A 499 -13.92 6.79 15.03
C LEU A 499 -13.47 7.51 16.31
N SER A 500 -13.18 6.77 17.38
CA SER A 500 -12.59 7.32 18.61
C SER A 500 -11.22 7.95 18.33
N HIS A 501 -10.38 7.26 17.56
CA HIS A 501 -9.06 7.74 17.17
C HIS A 501 -9.13 9.01 16.30
N LEU A 502 -10.06 9.06 15.35
CA LEU A 502 -10.36 10.26 14.56
C LEU A 502 -10.79 11.43 15.44
N ARG A 503 -11.53 11.18 16.53
CA ARG A 503 -11.87 12.21 17.51
C ARG A 503 -10.63 12.70 18.24
N THR A 504 -9.72 11.82 18.66
CA THR A 504 -8.44 12.20 19.28
C THR A 504 -7.60 13.06 18.33
N LEU A 505 -7.38 12.58 17.09
CA LEU A 505 -6.70 13.33 16.04
C LEU A 505 -7.41 14.67 15.74
N GLY A 506 -8.71 14.77 15.93
CA GLY A 506 -9.46 16.01 15.69
C GLY A 506 -9.30 17.07 16.79
N ASN A 507 -9.07 16.66 18.03
CA ASN A 507 -9.09 17.52 19.20
C ASN A 507 -7.70 17.90 19.72
N GLU A 508 -6.72 17.00 19.64
CA GLU A 508 -5.41 17.24 20.26
C GLU A 508 -4.46 17.98 19.31
N ASP A 509 -3.84 19.06 19.79
CA ASP A 509 -2.68 19.64 19.12
C ASP A 509 -1.45 18.79 19.42
N LEU A 510 -1.33 17.71 18.65
CA LEU A 510 -0.24 16.75 18.77
C LEU A 510 1.10 17.28 18.24
N THR A 511 1.10 18.41 17.51
CA THR A 511 2.34 18.98 16.93
C THR A 511 3.23 19.61 18.00
N ALA A 512 2.63 20.09 19.10
CA ALA A 512 3.35 20.67 20.24
C ALA A 512 4.01 19.62 21.15
N ARG A 513 3.71 18.33 20.99
CA ARG A 513 4.24 17.24 21.84
C ARG A 513 5.50 16.58 21.27
N SER A 514 5.98 17.04 20.10
CA SER A 514 7.15 16.49 19.40
C SER A 514 8.41 17.36 19.48
N THR A 515 8.41 18.42 20.30
CA THR A 515 9.64 19.11 20.75
C THR A 515 10.07 18.53 22.08
#